data_AF-A0A7V0W8H1-F1
#
_entry.id   AF-A0A7V0W8H1-F1
#
_cell.length_a   1.000
_cell.length_b   1.000
_cell.length_c   1.000
_cell.angle_alpha   90.00
_cell.angle_beta   90.00
_cell.angle_gamma   90.00
#
_symmetry.space_group_name_H-M   'P 1'
#
loop_
_entity.id
_entity.type
_entity.pdbx_description
1 polymer ?
#
loop_
_entity_poly.entity_id
_entity_poly.type
_entity_poly.pdbx_seq_one_letter_code
_entity_poly.pdbx_strand_id
1 'polypeptide(L)'
;MSRFEKMPLDDEIKEGPSEEMKTNSSQKKAVLQTLLKESLKPQNPFEEFQAFIFKKKEIPLDQIVQSSELVMDKIRLGYEKLLEEEAKELVWMVQYNTIIKAYEVAERYIKEIDYTAEDIEDFCFALENTHKIPYLIPGPAGIYISALCNYAKEDEIVLKLSELKTEINLIGFRLPKDKRMVIEGDTGDFTGISLEGGELVIEGSAKNWTGAGMRSGKILVKKNVGLHTGEWMMGGEIYVGGRVRGLGNVVEGKIFERDKLIYPGKSRYPNHYY
;
A
#
# COMPACT_ATOMS: atom_id res chain seq x y z
N MET A 1 -60.24 4.02 -29.29
CA MET A 1 -60.45 2.74 -30.00
C MET A 1 -60.31 1.63 -28.96
N SER A 2 -61.38 1.28 -28.23
CA SER A 2 -62.36 0.24 -28.58
C SER A 2 -61.73 -1.11 -28.93
N ARG A 3 -61.78 -2.07 -28.00
CA ARG A 3 -62.58 -3.29 -28.21
C ARG A 3 -62.88 -4.00 -26.89
N PHE A 4 -64.17 -4.28 -26.74
CA PHE A 4 -64.86 -4.99 -25.65
C PHE A 4 -64.62 -6.51 -25.69
N GLU A 5 -64.83 -7.21 -24.58
CA GLU A 5 -65.95 -8.18 -24.37
C GLU A 5 -65.82 -8.85 -22.97
N LYS A 6 -66.75 -8.56 -22.05
CA LYS A 6 -67.94 -9.35 -21.60
C LYS A 6 -67.66 -10.25 -20.38
N MET A 7 -68.35 -9.94 -19.28
CA MET A 7 -68.62 -10.84 -18.14
C MET A 7 -69.72 -11.86 -18.53
N PRO A 8 -69.89 -12.92 -17.73
CA PRO A 8 -71.06 -12.91 -16.85
C PRO A 8 -70.76 -13.39 -15.41
N LEU A 9 -71.51 -12.79 -14.47
CA LEU A 9 -71.80 -13.29 -13.14
C LEU A 9 -73.06 -14.17 -13.26
N ASP A 10 -73.03 -15.36 -12.67
CA ASP A 10 -74.24 -16.09 -12.31
C ASP A 10 -74.43 -15.95 -10.79
N ASP A 11 -75.47 -15.18 -10.45
CA ASP A 11 -76.19 -15.24 -9.18
C ASP A 11 -76.97 -16.57 -9.12
N GLU A 12 -77.03 -17.23 -7.97
CA GLU A 12 -78.33 -17.59 -7.38
C GLU A 12 -78.24 -18.03 -5.90
N ILE A 13 -78.66 -17.11 -5.02
CA ILE A 13 -79.75 -17.23 -4.03
C ILE A 13 -79.84 -18.53 -3.19
N LYS A 14 -79.73 -18.39 -1.85
CA LYS A 14 -80.86 -18.56 -0.90
C LYS A 14 -80.43 -18.26 0.54
N GLU A 15 -80.87 -17.10 1.03
CA GLU A 15 -81.11 -16.88 2.46
C GLU A 15 -82.36 -17.63 2.92
N GLY A 16 -82.31 -18.15 4.16
CA GLY A 16 -83.45 -18.58 4.95
C GLY A 16 -83.01 -18.76 6.41
N PRO A 17 -83.68 -18.16 7.41
CA PRO A 17 -83.11 -17.88 8.74
C PRO A 17 -83.60 -18.83 9.85
N SER A 18 -83.11 -18.59 11.08
CA SER A 18 -83.55 -19.13 12.39
C SER A 18 -83.16 -20.61 12.65
N GLU A 19 -82.55 -21.03 13.77
CA GLU A 19 -82.57 -20.57 15.15
C GLU A 19 -81.34 -21.12 15.93
N GLU A 20 -80.88 -20.31 16.88
CA GLU A 20 -80.18 -20.70 18.13
C GLU A 20 -78.80 -21.40 18.11
N MET A 21 -77.76 -20.57 18.04
CA MET A 21 -76.49 -20.81 18.72
C MET A 21 -76.42 -19.91 19.97
N LYS A 22 -77.01 -20.36 21.08
CA LYS A 22 -76.55 -19.92 22.41
C LYS A 22 -75.40 -20.85 22.83
N THR A 23 -74.40 -20.26 23.49
CA THR A 23 -73.13 -20.86 23.94
C THR A 23 -72.06 -20.88 22.83
N ASN A 24 -70.83 -20.40 22.98
CA ASN A 24 -70.04 -20.24 24.20
C ASN A 24 -68.86 -19.28 23.91
N SER A 25 -69.00 -17.98 24.19
CA SER A 25 -67.90 -16.99 24.04
C SER A 25 -66.71 -17.31 24.95
N SER A 26 -66.91 -18.09 26.02
CA SER A 26 -65.87 -18.62 26.89
C SER A 26 -65.00 -19.69 26.23
N GLN A 27 -65.52 -20.51 25.30
CA GLN A 27 -64.71 -21.55 24.63
C GLN A 27 -63.75 -20.94 23.59
N LYS A 28 -64.19 -19.94 22.82
CA LYS A 28 -63.28 -19.24 21.89
C LYS A 28 -62.16 -18.48 22.61
N LYS A 29 -62.45 -17.89 23.77
CA LYS A 29 -61.44 -17.20 24.59
C LYS A 29 -60.43 -18.18 25.22
N ALA A 30 -60.91 -19.35 25.66
CA ALA A 30 -60.06 -20.40 26.19
C ALA A 30 -59.13 -20.98 25.11
N VAL A 31 -59.63 -21.25 23.90
CA VAL A 31 -58.80 -21.74 22.78
C VAL A 31 -57.76 -20.69 22.35
N LEU A 32 -58.12 -19.41 22.28
CA LEU A 32 -57.15 -18.34 21.98
C LEU A 32 -56.09 -18.19 23.08
N GLN A 33 -56.46 -18.33 24.36
CA GLN A 33 -55.51 -18.29 25.48
C GLN A 33 -54.59 -19.51 25.52
N THR A 34 -55.08 -20.69 25.13
CA THR A 34 -54.24 -21.90 25.03
C THR A 34 -53.26 -21.79 23.86
N LEU A 35 -53.70 -21.29 22.70
CA LEU A 35 -52.83 -21.04 21.53
C LEU A 35 -51.78 -19.95 21.81
N LEU A 36 -52.15 -18.88 22.53
CA LEU A 36 -51.21 -17.85 22.98
C LEU A 36 -50.25 -18.38 24.06
N LYS A 37 -50.67 -19.32 24.92
CA LYS A 37 -49.78 -19.94 25.91
C LYS A 37 -48.81 -20.95 25.31
N GLU A 38 -49.18 -21.64 24.24
CA GLU A 38 -48.26 -22.53 23.51
C GLU A 38 -47.23 -21.72 22.68
N SER A 39 -47.59 -20.55 22.16
CA SER A 39 -46.65 -19.66 21.45
C SER A 39 -45.77 -18.80 22.36
N LEU A 40 -45.95 -18.88 23.69
CA LEU A 40 -45.23 -18.08 24.69
C LEU A 40 -44.46 -18.96 25.69
N LYS A 41 -44.01 -20.14 25.26
CA LYS A 41 -42.80 -20.69 25.89
C LYS A 41 -41.65 -19.79 25.45
N PRO A 42 -40.83 -19.24 26.37
CA PRO A 42 -39.59 -18.61 25.98
C PRO A 42 -38.70 -19.72 25.41
N GLN A 43 -38.84 -19.98 24.11
CA GLN A 43 -37.87 -20.75 23.38
C GLN A 43 -36.61 -19.90 23.44
N ASN A 44 -35.59 -20.43 24.10
CA ASN A 44 -34.36 -19.69 24.26
C ASN A 44 -33.88 -19.31 22.85
N PRO A 45 -33.79 -18.01 22.49
CA PRO A 45 -33.39 -17.60 21.15
C PRO A 45 -31.94 -18.02 20.83
N PHE A 46 -31.22 -18.56 21.82
CA PHE A 46 -29.90 -19.17 21.68
C PHE A 46 -29.91 -20.71 21.57
N GLU A 47 -31.07 -21.39 21.58
CA GLU A 47 -31.13 -22.85 21.35
C GLU A 47 -30.62 -23.24 19.95
N GLU A 48 -30.90 -22.43 18.93
CA GLU A 48 -30.33 -22.60 17.58
C GLU A 48 -28.80 -22.45 17.55
N PHE A 49 -28.23 -21.69 18.49
CA PHE A 49 -26.78 -21.50 18.61
C PHE A 49 -26.08 -22.70 19.27
N GLN A 50 -26.80 -23.58 19.98
CA GLN A 50 -26.20 -24.82 20.49
C GLN A 50 -25.91 -25.83 19.38
N ALA A 51 -26.64 -25.76 18.26
CA ALA A 51 -26.35 -26.54 17.06
C ALA A 51 -25.24 -25.92 16.20
N PHE A 52 -24.83 -24.67 16.50
CA PHE A 52 -23.72 -24.04 15.81
C PHE A 52 -22.40 -24.62 16.33
N ILE A 53 -21.97 -25.73 15.70
CA ILE A 53 -20.58 -26.19 15.84
C ILE A 53 -19.71 -25.09 15.25
N PHE A 54 -19.16 -24.24 16.12
CA PHE A 54 -18.05 -23.37 15.75
C PHE A 54 -16.92 -24.27 15.25
N LYS A 55 -16.82 -24.42 13.92
CA LYS A 55 -15.57 -24.87 13.32
C LYS A 55 -14.58 -23.76 13.62
N LYS A 56 -13.86 -23.91 14.74
CA LYS A 56 -12.60 -23.21 14.96
C LYS A 56 -11.75 -23.58 13.75
N LYS A 57 -11.69 -22.70 12.75
CA LYS A 57 -10.57 -22.70 11.83
C LYS A 57 -9.39 -22.49 12.76
N GLU A 58 -8.67 -23.56 13.04
CA GLU A 58 -7.32 -23.43 13.58
C GLU A 58 -6.58 -22.63 12.54
N ILE A 59 -6.47 -21.32 12.77
CA ILE A 59 -5.52 -20.50 12.06
C ILE A 59 -4.19 -21.08 12.50
N PRO A 60 -3.42 -21.71 11.61
CA PRO A 60 -2.16 -22.34 11.99
C PRO A 60 -1.14 -21.22 12.18
N LEU A 61 -1.31 -20.45 13.25
CA LEU A 61 -0.53 -19.25 13.56
C LEU A 61 0.96 -19.58 13.57
N ASP A 62 1.33 -20.74 14.12
CA ASP A 62 2.70 -21.23 14.12
C ASP A 62 3.25 -21.47 12.70
N GLN A 63 2.43 -21.96 11.76
CA GLN A 63 2.86 -22.16 10.37
C GLN A 63 2.98 -20.84 9.62
N ILE A 64 2.07 -19.89 9.88
CA ILE A 64 2.12 -18.54 9.29
C ILE A 64 3.37 -17.82 9.79
N VAL A 65 3.61 -17.81 11.10
CA VAL A 65 4.78 -17.20 11.72
C VAL A 65 6.08 -17.82 11.19
N GLN A 66 6.16 -19.16 11.12
CA GLN A 66 7.32 -19.83 10.54
C GLN A 66 7.53 -19.47 9.07
N SER A 67 6.46 -19.32 8.29
CA SER A 67 6.58 -18.92 6.88
C SER A 67 7.09 -17.49 6.72
N SER A 68 6.61 -16.55 7.54
CA SER A 68 7.10 -15.16 7.55
C SER A 68 8.54 -15.06 8.02
N GLU A 69 8.94 -15.81 9.05
CA GLU A 69 10.36 -15.87 9.48
C GLU A 69 11.29 -16.36 8.38
N LEU A 70 10.87 -17.40 7.63
CA LEU A 70 11.66 -17.93 6.50
C LEU A 70 11.78 -16.92 5.35
N VAL A 71 10.72 -16.17 5.05
CA VAL A 71 10.76 -15.09 4.05
C VAL A 71 11.73 -14.00 4.50
N MET A 72 11.60 -13.54 5.74
CA MET A 72 12.44 -12.49 6.29
C MET A 72 13.92 -12.91 6.35
N ASP A 73 14.24 -14.15 6.67
CA ASP A 73 15.62 -14.66 6.65
C ASP A 73 16.21 -14.69 5.25
N LYS A 74 15.42 -15.01 4.21
CA LYS A 74 15.86 -14.92 2.81
C LYS A 74 16.10 -13.48 2.38
N ILE A 75 15.23 -12.55 2.77
CA ILE A 75 15.40 -11.12 2.49
C ILE A 75 16.69 -10.61 3.16
N ARG A 76 16.91 -10.95 4.45
CA ARG A 76 18.14 -10.60 5.16
C ARG A 76 19.38 -11.16 4.48
N LEU A 77 19.35 -12.42 4.07
CA LEU A 77 20.46 -13.07 3.36
C LEU A 77 20.79 -12.34 2.05
N GLY A 78 19.78 -11.94 1.28
CA GLY A 78 20.00 -11.17 0.05
C GLY A 78 20.66 -9.82 0.32
N TYR A 79 20.25 -9.13 1.38
CA TYR A 79 20.87 -7.87 1.79
C TYR A 79 22.31 -8.07 2.29
N GLU A 80 22.58 -9.10 3.09
CA GLU A 80 23.93 -9.44 3.53
C GLU A 80 24.85 -9.73 2.34
N LYS A 81 24.35 -10.47 1.33
CA LYS A 81 25.11 -10.76 0.11
C LYS A 81 25.38 -9.52 -0.73
N LEU A 82 24.45 -8.56 -0.77
CA LEU A 82 24.70 -7.26 -1.37
C LEU A 82 25.86 -6.53 -0.68
N LEU A 83 25.84 -6.49 0.65
CA LEU A 83 26.89 -5.81 1.45
C LEU A 83 28.26 -6.49 1.30
N GLU A 84 28.31 -7.82 1.28
CA GLU A 84 29.55 -8.57 1.03
C GLU A 84 30.17 -8.22 -0.32
N GLU A 85 29.36 -8.04 -1.36
CA GLU A 85 29.84 -7.73 -2.70
C GLU A 85 30.34 -6.28 -2.80
N GLU A 86 29.60 -5.32 -2.21
CA GLU A 86 30.04 -3.92 -2.10
C GLU A 86 31.38 -3.81 -1.33
N ALA A 87 31.57 -4.61 -0.28
CA ALA A 87 32.80 -4.61 0.51
C ALA A 87 34.03 -5.11 -0.28
N LYS A 88 33.85 -6.04 -1.22
CA LYS A 88 34.95 -6.58 -2.05
C LYS A 88 35.42 -5.58 -3.10
N GLU A 89 34.51 -4.78 -3.65
CA GLU A 89 34.83 -3.86 -4.75
C GLU A 89 35.64 -2.63 -4.28
N LEU A 90 35.72 -2.34 -2.96
CA LEU A 90 36.47 -1.20 -2.39
C LEU A 90 36.12 0.18 -2.98
N VAL A 91 35.00 0.32 -3.70
CA VAL A 91 34.63 1.57 -4.39
C VAL A 91 33.72 2.42 -3.51
N TRP A 92 34.31 3.15 -2.56
CA TRP A 92 33.59 4.18 -1.78
C TRP A 92 33.44 5.53 -2.52
N MET A 93 33.32 5.48 -3.85
CA MET A 93 32.90 6.61 -4.67
C MET A 93 31.64 6.21 -5.39
N VAL A 94 30.55 6.96 -5.20
CA VAL A 94 29.24 6.73 -5.82
C VAL A 94 29.37 6.96 -7.33
N GLN A 95 29.88 5.94 -8.04
CA GLN A 95 29.85 5.88 -9.48
C GLN A 95 28.54 5.22 -9.89
N TYR A 96 27.88 5.76 -10.90
CA TYR A 96 26.61 5.23 -11.40
C TYR A 96 26.68 3.73 -11.75
N ASN A 97 27.84 3.27 -12.24
CA ASN A 97 28.08 1.86 -12.53
C ASN A 97 28.06 0.97 -11.27
N THR A 98 28.54 1.46 -10.13
CA THR A 98 28.49 0.72 -8.85
C THR A 98 27.04 0.54 -8.41
N ILE A 99 26.21 1.58 -8.52
CA ILE A 99 24.78 1.51 -8.18
C ILE A 99 24.06 0.46 -9.04
N ILE A 100 24.34 0.42 -10.35
CA ILE A 100 23.73 -0.59 -11.24
C ILE A 100 24.12 -2.00 -10.82
N LYS A 101 25.40 -2.26 -10.59
CA LYS A 101 25.89 -3.58 -10.14
C LYS A 101 25.23 -3.99 -8.81
N ALA A 102 25.18 -3.08 -7.84
CA ALA A 102 24.52 -3.30 -6.56
C ALA A 102 23.06 -3.71 -6.76
N TYR A 103 22.34 -2.99 -7.63
CA TYR A 103 20.96 -3.32 -7.96
C TYR A 103 20.83 -4.70 -8.62
N GLU A 104 21.71 -5.05 -9.57
CA GLU A 104 21.73 -6.38 -10.21
C GLU A 104 22.01 -7.52 -9.21
N VAL A 105 22.81 -7.27 -8.16
CA VAL A 105 22.99 -8.23 -7.07
C VAL A 105 21.70 -8.37 -6.27
N ALA A 106 21.07 -7.25 -5.88
CA ALA A 106 19.80 -7.27 -5.15
C ALA A 106 18.71 -8.03 -5.91
N GLU A 107 18.53 -7.74 -7.19
CA GLU A 107 17.54 -8.41 -8.05
C GLU A 107 17.70 -9.93 -8.09
N ARG A 108 18.94 -10.44 -8.14
CA ARG A 108 19.21 -11.87 -8.21
C ARG A 108 18.66 -12.62 -7.00
N TYR A 109 18.76 -12.05 -5.81
CA TYR A 109 18.24 -12.68 -4.60
C TYR A 109 16.75 -12.44 -4.40
N ILE A 110 16.24 -11.28 -4.81
CA ILE A 110 14.85 -10.88 -4.55
C ILE A 110 13.86 -11.65 -5.44
N LYS A 111 14.20 -11.90 -6.71
CA LYS A 111 13.30 -12.57 -7.69
C LYS A 111 12.88 -13.98 -7.29
N GLU A 112 13.63 -14.63 -6.41
CA GLU A 112 13.38 -16.01 -5.98
C GLU A 112 12.54 -16.10 -4.69
N ILE A 113 12.16 -14.97 -4.11
CA ILE A 113 11.44 -14.89 -2.85
C ILE A 113 9.98 -14.53 -3.14
N ASP A 114 9.04 -15.26 -2.53
CA ASP A 114 7.64 -14.86 -2.48
C ASP A 114 7.39 -14.10 -1.17
N TYR A 115 7.23 -12.78 -1.26
CA TYR A 115 7.06 -11.86 -0.14
C TYR A 115 5.98 -10.83 -0.46
N THR A 116 5.55 -10.12 0.57
CA THR A 116 4.50 -9.10 0.54
C THR A 116 5.04 -7.73 0.92
N ALA A 117 4.25 -6.67 0.74
CA ALA A 117 4.59 -5.34 1.22
C ALA A 117 4.84 -5.29 2.75
N GLU A 118 4.14 -6.12 3.53
CA GLU A 118 4.32 -6.21 4.99
C GLU A 118 5.73 -6.71 5.34
N ASP A 119 6.24 -7.71 4.62
CA ASP A 119 7.61 -8.23 4.81
C ASP A 119 8.68 -7.14 4.51
N ILE A 120 8.40 -6.22 3.59
CA ILE A 120 9.28 -5.10 3.26
C ILE A 120 9.28 -4.07 4.39
N GLU A 121 8.12 -3.75 4.96
CA GLU A 121 8.00 -2.87 6.12
C GLU A 121 8.74 -3.47 7.33
N ASP A 122 8.54 -4.76 7.61
CA ASP A 122 9.25 -5.49 8.66
C ASP A 122 10.76 -5.49 8.45
N PHE A 123 11.21 -5.61 7.20
CA PHE A 123 12.62 -5.47 6.86
C PHE A 123 13.16 -4.08 7.15
N CYS A 124 12.44 -3.02 6.78
CA CYS A 124 12.82 -1.65 7.08
C CYS A 124 12.94 -1.43 8.60
N PHE A 125 12.02 -1.96 9.39
CA PHE A 125 12.07 -1.88 10.86
C PHE A 125 13.25 -2.66 11.45
N ALA A 126 13.57 -3.84 10.89
CA ALA A 126 14.66 -4.68 11.36
C ALA A 126 16.05 -4.06 11.14
N LEU A 127 16.21 -3.20 10.10
CA LEU A 127 17.47 -2.52 9.80
C LEU A 127 17.98 -1.62 10.94
N GLU A 128 17.10 -1.09 11.79
CA GLU A 128 17.50 -0.26 12.93
C GLU A 128 17.62 -0.99 14.26
N ASN A 129 16.79 -2.03 14.45
CA ASN A 129 16.53 -2.58 15.79
C ASN A 129 17.25 -3.89 16.10
N THR A 130 18.17 -4.35 15.24
CA THR A 130 18.80 -5.66 15.45
C THR A 130 20.33 -5.60 15.50
N HIS A 131 20.89 -6.24 16.53
CA HIS A 131 22.31 -6.62 16.59
C HIS A 131 22.67 -7.74 15.58
N LYS A 132 21.71 -8.16 14.75
CA LYS A 132 21.80 -9.33 13.85
C LYS A 132 22.01 -8.94 12.38
N ILE A 133 21.65 -7.73 11.97
CA ILE A 133 21.95 -7.25 10.62
C ILE A 133 23.27 -6.48 10.68
N PRO A 134 24.24 -6.75 9.79
CA PRO A 134 25.41 -5.89 9.65
C PRO A 134 24.91 -4.48 9.28
N TYR A 135 24.95 -3.57 10.26
CA TYR A 135 24.81 -2.11 10.19
C TYR A 135 24.09 -1.50 8.96
N LEU A 136 23.06 -0.69 9.20
CA LEU A 136 22.41 0.12 8.17
C LEU A 136 23.42 0.98 7.40
N ILE A 137 23.70 0.64 6.13
CA ILE A 137 24.42 1.50 5.18
C ILE A 137 23.38 2.16 4.28
N PRO A 138 23.17 3.48 4.37
CA PRO A 138 22.05 4.15 3.68
C PRO A 138 21.97 3.93 2.17
N GLY A 139 23.11 3.78 1.49
CA GLY A 139 23.16 3.53 0.04
C GLY A 139 22.66 2.14 -0.35
N PRO A 140 23.37 1.06 0.03
CA PRO A 140 22.94 -0.32 -0.23
C PRO A 140 21.53 -0.62 0.28
N ALA A 141 21.15 -0.10 1.46
CA ALA A 141 19.81 -0.28 2.00
C ALA A 141 18.73 0.28 1.05
N GLY A 142 18.94 1.49 0.54
CA GLY A 142 18.02 2.10 -0.42
C GLY A 142 17.87 1.36 -1.73
N ILE A 143 18.97 0.86 -2.27
CA ILE A 143 18.99 0.04 -3.48
C ILE A 143 18.24 -1.27 -3.27
N TYR A 144 18.48 -1.92 -2.13
CA TYR A 144 17.82 -3.18 -1.80
C TYR A 144 16.32 -3.00 -1.57
N ILE A 145 15.92 -1.98 -0.79
CA ILE A 145 14.50 -1.63 -0.56
C ILE A 145 13.80 -1.27 -1.88
N SER A 146 14.46 -0.49 -2.74
CA SER A 146 13.90 -0.16 -4.06
C SER A 146 13.72 -1.40 -4.93
N ALA A 147 14.67 -2.34 -4.89
CA ALA A 147 14.54 -3.61 -5.60
C ALA A 147 13.36 -4.45 -5.05
N LEU A 148 13.22 -4.57 -3.72
CA LEU A 148 12.09 -5.25 -3.10
C LEU A 148 10.76 -4.65 -3.58
N CYS A 149 10.65 -3.33 -3.55
CA CYS A 149 9.41 -2.68 -3.96
C CYS A 149 9.10 -2.82 -5.46
N ASN A 150 10.11 -2.80 -6.31
CA ASN A 150 9.91 -2.94 -7.76
C ASN A 150 9.44 -4.36 -8.14
N TYR A 151 9.86 -5.38 -7.39
CA TYR A 151 9.53 -6.79 -7.65
C TYR A 151 8.39 -7.35 -6.78
N ALA A 152 7.90 -6.59 -5.79
CA ALA A 152 6.71 -6.92 -5.03
C ALA A 152 5.49 -7.09 -5.96
N LYS A 153 4.49 -7.86 -5.53
CA LYS A 153 3.26 -8.09 -6.32
C LYS A 153 2.33 -6.89 -6.28
N GLU A 154 2.40 -6.10 -5.22
CA GLU A 154 1.58 -4.94 -4.94
C GLU A 154 1.98 -3.77 -5.82
N ASP A 155 1.01 -3.15 -6.51
CA ASP A 155 1.25 -1.98 -7.36
C ASP A 155 1.50 -0.72 -6.53
N GLU A 156 0.90 -0.64 -5.34
CA GLU A 156 1.12 0.45 -4.38
C GLU A 156 1.74 -0.09 -3.09
N ILE A 157 2.84 0.55 -2.66
CA ILE A 157 3.60 0.17 -1.46
C ILE A 157 3.79 1.42 -0.61
N VAL A 158 3.47 1.31 0.68
CA VAL A 158 3.66 2.37 1.66
C VAL A 158 4.79 1.96 2.58
N LEU A 159 5.78 2.82 2.80
CA LEU A 159 6.89 2.57 3.72
C LEU A 159 6.93 3.65 4.79
N LYS A 160 6.93 3.22 6.06
CA LYS A 160 6.98 4.11 7.22
C LYS A 160 8.41 4.33 7.67
N LEU A 161 9.07 5.28 7.02
CA LEU A 161 10.47 5.63 7.29
C LEU A 161 10.62 6.78 8.31
N SER A 162 9.53 7.38 8.78
CA SER A 162 9.54 8.49 9.73
C SER A 162 10.09 8.11 11.11
N GLU A 163 10.11 6.82 11.44
CA GLU A 163 10.64 6.31 12.70
C GLU A 163 12.14 6.06 12.65
N LEU A 164 12.74 6.12 11.45
CA LEU A 164 14.16 5.86 11.27
C LEU A 164 15.00 7.04 11.74
N LYS A 165 16.05 6.76 12.51
CA LYS A 165 17.08 7.73 12.93
C LYS A 165 17.94 8.19 11.76
N THR A 166 18.13 7.33 10.76
CA THR A 166 18.96 7.62 9.60
C THR A 166 18.12 7.58 8.33
N GLU A 167 18.14 8.68 7.58
CA GLU A 167 17.50 8.74 6.27
C GLU A 167 18.18 7.79 5.28
N ILE A 168 17.38 7.06 4.51
CA ILE A 168 17.85 6.10 3.53
C ILE A 168 18.03 6.80 2.18
N ASN A 169 19.21 6.64 1.56
CA ASN A 169 19.52 7.20 0.24
C ASN A 169 18.89 6.33 -0.86
N LEU A 170 18.85 6.78 -2.11
CA LEU A 170 18.53 5.96 -3.29
C LEU A 170 17.13 5.29 -3.29
N ILE A 171 16.22 5.68 -2.40
CA ILE A 171 14.84 5.19 -2.38
C ILE A 171 14.13 5.53 -3.69
N GLY A 172 13.44 4.56 -4.27
CA GLY A 172 12.75 4.71 -5.56
C GLY A 172 13.68 4.57 -6.77
N PHE A 173 14.85 3.95 -6.59
CA PHE A 173 15.76 3.63 -7.71
C PHE A 173 15.02 2.81 -8.78
N ARG A 174 15.00 3.33 -10.02
CA ARG A 174 14.38 2.67 -11.18
C ARG A 174 12.91 2.27 -11.00
N LEU A 175 12.15 3.01 -10.19
CA LEU A 175 10.72 2.72 -9.97
C LEU A 175 9.96 2.62 -11.31
N PRO A 176 9.38 1.45 -11.65
CA PRO A 176 8.76 1.20 -12.94
C PRO A 176 7.36 1.80 -13.03
N LYS A 177 6.83 1.90 -14.25
CA LYS A 177 5.60 2.64 -14.59
C LYS A 177 4.34 2.18 -13.86
N ASP A 178 4.27 0.90 -13.56
CA ASP A 178 3.16 0.23 -12.89
C ASP A 178 3.24 0.29 -11.36
N LYS A 179 4.30 0.89 -10.81
CA LYS A 179 4.49 1.00 -9.36
C LYS A 179 4.24 2.40 -8.84
N ARG A 180 3.61 2.45 -7.67
CA ARG A 180 3.46 3.63 -6.82
C ARG A 180 4.07 3.35 -5.46
N MET A 181 4.97 4.21 -5.02
CA MET A 181 5.65 4.10 -3.73
C MET A 181 5.35 5.34 -2.91
N VAL A 182 4.86 5.15 -1.69
CA VAL A 182 4.60 6.23 -0.73
C VAL A 182 5.53 6.07 0.46
N ILE A 183 6.29 7.12 0.76
CA ILE A 183 7.19 7.15 1.90
C ILE A 183 6.61 8.09 2.94
N GLU A 184 6.17 7.52 4.06
CA GLU A 184 5.82 8.27 5.27
C GLU A 184 7.11 8.60 6.02
N GLY A 185 7.70 9.75 5.74
CA GLY A 185 8.98 10.16 6.34
C GLY A 185 9.84 11.01 5.41
N ASP A 186 11.04 11.31 5.88
CA ASP A 186 12.08 11.98 5.08
C ASP A 186 12.96 10.93 4.37
N THR A 187 13.49 11.26 3.20
CA THR A 187 14.43 10.40 2.43
C THR A 187 15.76 11.10 2.20
N GLY A 188 16.79 10.28 1.95
CA GLY A 188 18.15 10.74 1.77
C GLY A 188 18.47 11.25 0.36
N ASP A 189 19.77 11.25 0.04
CA ASP A 189 20.28 11.68 -1.26
C ASP A 189 19.88 10.69 -2.37
N PHE A 190 19.79 11.19 -3.61
CA PHE A 190 19.48 10.39 -4.81
C PHE A 190 18.11 9.70 -4.79
N THR A 191 17.14 10.25 -4.05
CA THR A 191 15.75 9.79 -4.06
C THR A 191 15.18 9.85 -5.48
N GLY A 192 14.58 8.75 -5.96
CA GLY A 192 13.96 8.66 -7.29
C GLY A 192 14.96 8.71 -8.44
N ILE A 193 16.24 8.38 -8.22
CA ILE A 193 17.23 8.34 -9.28
C ILE A 193 16.86 7.28 -10.34
N SER A 194 17.05 7.63 -11.61
CA SER A 194 16.75 6.78 -12.76
C SER A 194 15.32 6.23 -12.79
N LEU A 195 14.36 6.92 -12.16
CA LEU A 195 12.95 6.54 -12.16
C LEU A 195 12.44 6.36 -13.60
N GLU A 196 11.81 5.21 -13.86
CA GLU A 196 11.53 4.76 -15.23
C GLU A 196 10.12 5.11 -15.68
N GLY A 197 9.18 5.25 -14.74
CA GLY A 197 7.85 5.80 -15.03
C GLY A 197 6.85 5.81 -13.89
N GLY A 198 7.17 5.24 -12.73
CA GLY A 198 6.25 5.12 -11.61
C GLY A 198 5.90 6.45 -10.93
N GLU A 199 5.16 6.34 -9.84
CA GLU A 199 4.84 7.47 -8.97
C GLU A 199 5.51 7.30 -7.60
N LEU A 200 6.40 8.23 -7.26
CA LEU A 200 7.06 8.26 -5.96
C LEU A 200 6.53 9.44 -5.15
N VAL A 201 5.95 9.18 -3.97
CA VAL A 201 5.42 10.19 -3.07
C VAL A 201 6.19 10.17 -1.76
N ILE A 202 6.75 11.31 -1.38
CA ILE A 202 7.48 11.51 -0.13
C ILE A 202 6.70 12.51 0.74
N GLU A 203 6.18 12.03 1.87
CA GLU A 203 5.43 12.84 2.84
C GLU A 203 6.32 13.86 3.57
N GLY A 204 7.62 13.59 3.62
CA GLY A 204 8.64 14.45 4.20
C GLY A 204 9.44 15.27 3.20
N SER A 205 10.72 15.47 3.51
CA SER A 205 11.74 16.10 2.68
C SER A 205 12.60 15.03 2.00
N ALA A 206 13.18 15.36 0.86
CA ALA A 206 14.24 14.57 0.23
C ALA A 206 15.54 15.40 0.17
N LYS A 207 16.71 14.75 0.14
CA LYS A 207 17.99 15.47 0.07
C LYS A 207 18.40 15.77 -1.39
N ASN A 208 19.71 15.78 -1.66
CA ASN A 208 20.27 16.23 -2.92
C ASN A 208 20.04 15.20 -4.02
N TRP A 209 20.14 15.63 -5.28
CA TRP A 209 20.04 14.76 -6.45
C TRP A 209 18.68 14.03 -6.57
N THR A 210 17.63 14.58 -5.97
CA THR A 210 16.28 14.05 -6.09
C THR A 210 15.84 14.06 -7.56
N GLY A 211 15.41 12.92 -8.07
CA GLY A 211 14.99 12.73 -9.47
C GLY A 211 16.13 12.74 -10.50
N ALA A 212 17.38 12.55 -10.07
CA ALA A 212 18.51 12.53 -11.00
C ALA A 212 18.35 11.41 -12.05
N GLY A 213 18.58 11.69 -13.34
CA GLY A 213 18.46 10.70 -14.41
C GLY A 213 17.04 10.13 -14.63
N MET A 214 16.01 10.70 -13.98
CA MET A 214 14.61 10.30 -14.17
C MET A 214 14.21 10.40 -15.64
N ARG A 215 13.56 9.36 -16.18
CA ARG A 215 13.19 9.27 -17.60
C ARG A 215 11.74 9.62 -17.88
N SER A 216 10.83 9.18 -17.02
CA SER A 216 9.40 9.51 -17.09
C SER A 216 8.77 9.33 -15.71
N GLY A 217 7.45 9.50 -15.56
CA GLY A 217 6.76 9.29 -14.28
C GLY A 217 6.64 10.56 -13.44
N LYS A 218 6.39 10.39 -12.14
CA LYS A 218 6.14 11.49 -11.20
C LYS A 218 6.86 11.30 -9.87
N ILE A 219 7.46 12.38 -9.36
CA ILE A 219 7.95 12.47 -7.99
C ILE A 219 7.22 13.60 -7.29
N LEU A 220 6.60 13.33 -6.15
CA LEU A 220 5.95 14.32 -5.29
C LEU A 220 6.67 14.35 -3.94
N VAL A 221 7.22 15.49 -3.55
CA VAL A 221 7.82 15.71 -2.23
C VAL A 221 7.02 16.79 -1.51
N LYS A 222 6.38 16.47 -0.38
CA LYS A 222 5.51 17.42 0.32
C LYS A 222 6.27 18.56 0.97
N LYS A 223 7.49 18.30 1.48
CA LYS A 223 8.34 19.33 2.11
C LYS A 223 9.45 19.77 1.14
N ASN A 224 10.70 19.76 1.57
CA ASN A 224 11.81 20.40 0.85
C ASN A 224 12.63 19.38 0.06
N VAL A 225 13.34 19.86 -0.97
CA VAL A 225 14.36 19.09 -1.68
C VAL A 225 15.71 19.81 -1.67
N GLY A 226 16.79 19.03 -1.77
CA GLY A 226 18.16 19.52 -1.75
C GLY A 226 18.65 20.17 -3.06
N LEU A 227 19.97 20.22 -3.20
CA LEU A 227 20.65 20.71 -4.41
C LEU A 227 20.57 19.66 -5.53
N HIS A 228 20.85 20.07 -6.78
CA HIS A 228 20.88 19.19 -7.95
C HIS A 228 19.57 18.44 -8.21
N THR A 229 18.43 19.03 -7.85
CA THR A 229 17.11 18.42 -8.13
C THR A 229 16.91 18.33 -9.64
N GLY A 230 16.59 17.12 -10.12
CA GLY A 230 16.39 16.83 -11.54
C GLY A 230 17.67 16.82 -12.38
N GLU A 231 18.86 16.63 -11.79
CA GLU A 231 20.08 16.54 -12.60
C GLU A 231 20.00 15.41 -13.64
N TRP A 232 20.27 15.71 -14.91
CA TRP A 232 20.19 14.78 -16.03
C TRP A 232 18.80 14.15 -16.20
N MET A 233 17.75 14.74 -15.62
CA MET A 233 16.37 14.32 -15.85
C MET A 233 16.04 14.48 -17.34
N MET A 234 15.56 13.40 -17.95
CA MET A 234 15.23 13.28 -19.37
C MET A 234 13.72 13.30 -19.63
N GLY A 235 12.90 13.45 -18.59
CA GLY A 235 11.45 13.51 -18.71
C GLY A 235 10.73 13.28 -17.38
N GLY A 236 9.40 13.39 -17.40
CA GLY A 236 8.55 13.27 -16.21
C GLY A 236 8.31 14.61 -15.49
N GLU A 237 7.74 14.52 -14.29
CA GLU A 237 7.34 15.69 -13.50
C GLU A 237 7.76 15.54 -12.03
N ILE A 238 8.44 16.55 -11.48
CA ILE A 238 8.80 16.63 -10.05
C ILE A 238 8.01 17.77 -9.40
N TYR A 239 7.25 17.45 -8.35
CA TYR A 239 6.45 18.40 -7.58
C TYR A 239 7.00 18.54 -6.18
N VAL A 240 7.30 19.76 -5.75
CA VAL A 240 7.84 20.05 -4.42
C VAL A 240 6.93 21.05 -3.71
N GLY A 241 6.29 20.63 -2.62
CA GLY A 241 5.39 21.46 -1.82
C GLY A 241 6.13 22.51 -0.95
N GLY A 242 7.38 22.24 -0.58
CA GLY A 242 8.24 23.13 0.19
C GLY A 242 9.17 23.97 -0.67
N ARG A 243 10.47 23.92 -0.40
CA ARG A 243 11.51 24.68 -1.12
C ARG A 243 12.39 23.75 -1.94
N VAL A 244 12.72 24.17 -3.15
CA VAL A 244 13.77 23.57 -3.98
C VAL A 244 15.07 24.33 -3.73
N ARG A 245 16.07 23.68 -3.12
CA ARG A 245 17.33 24.36 -2.78
C ARG A 245 18.13 24.73 -4.04
N GLY A 246 18.15 23.86 -5.04
CA GLY A 246 18.76 24.14 -6.34
C GLY A 246 18.43 23.08 -7.38
N LEU A 247 18.26 23.53 -8.63
CA LEU A 247 18.09 22.65 -9.78
C LEU A 247 19.44 22.12 -10.27
N GLY A 248 19.43 20.91 -10.80
CA GLY A 248 20.55 20.35 -11.55
C GLY A 248 20.49 20.70 -13.04
N ASN A 249 21.35 20.05 -13.82
CA ASN A 249 21.33 20.11 -15.28
C ASN A 249 20.15 19.29 -15.86
N VAL A 250 18.94 19.85 -15.83
CA VAL A 250 17.74 19.20 -16.37
C VAL A 250 17.80 19.21 -17.90
N VAL A 251 17.54 18.06 -18.53
CA VAL A 251 17.49 17.95 -20.01
C VAL A 251 16.05 18.19 -20.48
N GLU A 252 15.10 17.41 -19.95
CA GLU A 252 13.68 17.48 -20.29
C GLU A 252 12.79 17.23 -19.06
N GLY A 253 11.49 17.51 -19.19
CA GLY A 253 10.50 17.34 -18.12
C GLY A 253 10.11 18.63 -17.45
N LYS A 254 9.45 18.52 -16.28
CA LYS A 254 8.95 19.68 -15.52
C LYS A 254 9.27 19.57 -14.04
N ILE A 255 9.60 20.70 -13.44
CA ILE A 255 9.81 20.80 -11.99
C ILE A 255 8.97 21.95 -11.45
N PHE A 256 8.23 21.68 -10.38
CA PHE A 256 7.32 22.61 -9.72
C PHE A 256 7.75 22.85 -8.28
N GLU A 257 7.78 24.11 -7.87
CA GLU A 257 7.98 24.55 -6.48
C GLU A 257 6.71 25.30 -6.03
N ARG A 258 5.99 24.80 -5.02
CA ARG A 258 4.75 25.40 -4.49
C ARG A 258 3.75 25.73 -5.59
N ASP A 259 3.42 24.72 -6.40
CA ASP A 259 2.53 24.78 -7.58
C ASP A 259 2.99 25.70 -8.72
N LYS A 260 4.18 26.31 -8.61
CA LYS A 260 4.76 27.14 -9.68
C LYS A 260 5.77 26.34 -10.48
N LEU A 261 5.58 26.31 -11.79
CA LEU A 261 6.57 25.76 -12.71
C LEU A 261 7.88 26.54 -12.61
N ILE A 262 8.96 25.89 -12.19
CA ILE A 262 10.31 26.45 -12.12
C ILE A 262 11.23 25.90 -13.22
N TYR A 263 10.88 24.76 -13.82
CA TYR A 263 11.51 24.22 -15.03
C TYR A 263 10.47 23.58 -15.97
N PRO A 264 10.49 23.84 -17.29
CA PRO A 264 11.31 24.85 -17.95
C PRO A 264 10.87 26.25 -17.49
N GLY A 265 11.83 27.07 -17.09
CA GLY A 265 11.58 28.38 -16.46
C GLY A 265 12.68 29.38 -16.80
N LYS A 266 12.48 30.65 -16.42
CA LYS A 266 13.52 31.68 -16.59
C LYS A 266 14.75 31.24 -15.79
N SER A 267 15.92 31.20 -16.44
CA SER A 267 17.19 30.76 -15.86
C SER A 267 17.40 31.38 -14.46
N ARG A 268 17.25 30.57 -13.41
CA ARG A 268 17.62 30.95 -12.04
C ARG A 268 19.08 30.57 -11.88
N TYR A 269 19.96 31.55 -11.92
CA TYR A 269 21.36 31.36 -11.53
C TYR A 269 21.38 30.86 -10.08
N PRO A 270 22.12 29.77 -9.77
CA PRO A 270 22.25 29.31 -8.40
C PRO A 270 22.86 30.43 -7.55
N ASN A 271 22.20 30.79 -6.45
CA ASN A 271 22.76 31.72 -5.47
C ASN A 271 24.01 31.05 -4.88
N HIS A 272 25.17 31.55 -5.28
CA HIS A 272 26.47 31.19 -4.73
C HIS A 272 26.59 31.79 -3.33
N TYR A 273 26.02 31.14 -2.32
CA TYR A 273 26.40 31.40 -0.94
C TYR A 273 26.77 30.08 -0.28
N TYR A 274 28.09 30.01 -0.03
CA TYR A 274 28.89 28.98 0.59
C TYR A 274 28.28 28.40 1.86
#